data_AF-A0A7S1TWL6-F1
#
_entry.id   AF-A0A7S1TWL6-F1
#
_cell.length_a   1.000
_cell.length_b   1.000
_cell.length_c   1.000
_cell.angle_alpha   90.00
_cell.angle_beta   90.00
_cell.angle_gamma   90.00
#
_symmetry.space_group_name_H-M   'P 1'
#
loop_
_entity.id
_entity.type
_entity.pdbx_description
1 polymer ?
#
loop_
_entity_poly.entity_id
_entity_poly.type
_entity_poly.pdbx_seq_one_letter_code
_entity_poly.pdbx_strand_id
1 'polypeptide(L)'
;MTPTPAGIVRRSTWVKSSGSMSVALSEDDASDVLRVHVHLYGRIVTVCCGLGTQRIRWLAQVAIARWDYEGSRGWFQLGVPVGPAVRIDGTELTFGMAIKDVLANDDHITFRTSLSPVTTGAL
;
A
#
# COMPACT_ATOMS: atom_id res chain seq x y z
N MET A 1 -57.22 -2.77 -38.83
CA MET A 1 -57.73 -1.69 -37.96
C MET A 1 -57.66 -2.18 -36.51
N THR A 2 -57.20 -1.29 -35.60
CA THR A 2 -56.91 -1.46 -34.13
C THR A 2 -55.55 -2.14 -33.78
N PRO A 3 -54.90 -1.83 -32.64
CA PRO A 3 -54.00 -0.66 -32.46
C PRO A 3 -52.64 -0.98 -31.76
N THR A 4 -51.84 0.08 -31.56
CA THR A 4 -50.49 0.24 -30.97
C THR A 4 -50.29 -0.26 -29.51
N PRO A 5 -49.04 -0.52 -29.07
CA PRO A 5 -48.37 0.39 -28.11
C PRO A 5 -46.89 0.65 -28.54
N ALA A 6 -46.40 1.89 -28.63
CA ALA A 6 -46.10 2.89 -27.59
C ALA A 6 -44.89 2.50 -26.72
N GLY A 7 -43.71 2.98 -27.14
CA GLY A 7 -42.75 3.66 -26.27
C GLY A 7 -41.73 2.82 -25.48
N ILE A 8 -40.46 2.92 -25.87
CA ILE A 8 -39.39 3.28 -24.92
C ILE A 8 -38.23 3.92 -25.71
N VAL A 9 -38.14 5.24 -25.63
CA VAL A 9 -36.96 6.00 -26.04
C VAL A 9 -36.00 5.95 -24.86
N ARG A 10 -34.96 5.11 -24.94
CA ARG A 10 -33.84 5.19 -24.00
C ARG A 10 -32.97 6.38 -24.39
N ARG A 11 -33.10 7.48 -23.65
CA ARG A 11 -32.19 8.63 -23.75
C ARG A 11 -30.81 8.19 -23.25
N SER A 12 -29.85 8.14 -24.15
CA SER A 12 -28.44 7.97 -23.81
C SER A 12 -27.89 9.29 -23.29
N THR A 13 -27.99 9.52 -21.98
CA THR A 13 -27.32 10.64 -21.34
C THR A 13 -25.84 10.30 -21.20
N TRP A 14 -25.00 10.95 -21.99
CA TRP A 14 -23.55 10.87 -21.83
C TRP A 14 -23.13 11.70 -20.62
N VAL A 15 -22.69 11.03 -19.55
CA VAL A 15 -21.99 11.68 -18.43
C VAL A 15 -20.50 11.75 -18.78
N LYS A 16 -19.96 12.97 -18.80
CA LYS A 16 -18.52 13.24 -18.81
C LYS A 16 -17.92 12.73 -17.50
N SER A 17 -17.21 11.62 -17.54
CA SER A 17 -16.39 11.16 -16.41
C SER A 17 -15.04 11.86 -16.42
N SER A 18 -14.97 12.97 -15.71
CA SER A 18 -13.73 13.60 -15.26
C SER A 18 -13.55 13.30 -13.77
N GLY A 19 -12.52 12.53 -13.43
CA GLY A 19 -11.96 12.46 -12.07
C GLY A 19 -12.61 11.49 -11.09
N SER A 20 -11.74 10.74 -10.40
CA SER A 20 -11.99 9.80 -9.30
C SER A 20 -12.74 8.53 -9.64
N MET A 21 -11.97 7.46 -9.84
CA MET A 21 -12.44 6.08 -9.76
C MET A 21 -12.70 5.75 -8.28
N SER A 22 -13.84 6.20 -7.76
CA SER A 22 -14.37 5.73 -6.48
C SER A 22 -15.01 4.37 -6.76
N VAL A 23 -14.24 3.29 -6.63
CA VAL A 23 -14.81 1.95 -6.57
C VAL A 23 -15.60 1.90 -5.27
N ALA A 24 -16.93 1.93 -5.37
CA ALA A 24 -17.81 1.67 -4.25
C ALA A 24 -17.61 0.20 -3.84
N LEU A 25 -16.80 -0.03 -2.81
CA LEU A 25 -16.62 -1.34 -2.22
C LEU A 25 -17.83 -1.60 -1.30
N SER A 26 -18.57 -2.65 -1.61
CA SER A 26 -19.55 -3.29 -0.73
C SER A 26 -18.90 -3.63 0.62
N GLU A 27 -19.60 -3.39 1.72
CA GLU A 27 -19.09 -3.54 3.10
C GLU A 27 -18.66 -4.99 3.47
N ASP A 28 -18.94 -5.98 2.61
CA ASP A 28 -18.51 -7.39 2.76
C ASP A 28 -17.20 -7.75 2.02
N ASP A 29 -16.66 -6.88 1.14
CA ASP A 29 -15.39 -7.11 0.42
C ASP A 29 -14.19 -6.38 1.05
N ALA A 30 -14.37 -5.82 2.25
CA ALA A 30 -13.29 -5.19 3.02
C ALA A 30 -12.29 -6.21 3.61
N SER A 31 -12.57 -7.51 3.47
CA SER A 31 -11.86 -8.61 4.14
C SER A 31 -10.57 -9.07 3.46
N ASP A 32 -10.19 -8.54 2.29
CA ASP A 32 -9.03 -9.04 1.51
C ASP A 32 -7.97 -7.97 1.19
N VAL A 33 -8.02 -6.82 1.87
CA VAL A 33 -6.96 -5.80 1.72
C VAL A 33 -5.86 -6.08 2.74
N LEU A 34 -4.80 -6.75 2.29
CA LEU A 34 -3.62 -7.04 3.09
C LEU A 34 -2.95 -5.74 3.54
N ARG A 35 -2.82 -5.52 4.85
CA ARG A 35 -2.06 -4.41 5.44
C ARG A 35 -0.80 -4.96 6.10
N VAL A 36 0.30 -4.23 5.97
CA VAL A 36 1.57 -4.58 6.63
C VAL A 36 2.11 -3.34 7.33
N HIS A 37 2.62 -3.54 8.54
CA HIS A 37 3.24 -2.52 9.37
C HIS A 37 4.76 -2.63 9.31
N VAL A 38 5.41 -1.56 8.85
CA VAL A 38 6.86 -1.51 8.75
C VAL A 38 7.42 -0.62 9.85
N HIS A 39 8.29 -1.16 10.71
CA HIS A 39 9.01 -0.38 11.70
C HIS A 39 10.32 0.15 11.12
N LEU A 40 10.51 1.46 11.21
CA LEU A 40 11.70 2.18 10.76
C LEU A 40 12.07 3.26 11.78
N TYR A 41 13.21 3.09 12.44
CA TYR A 41 13.78 4.08 13.38
C TYR A 41 12.77 4.61 14.41
N GLY A 42 12.01 3.70 15.04
CA GLY A 42 11.01 4.03 16.06
C GLY A 42 9.68 4.55 15.52
N ARG A 43 9.50 4.61 14.19
CA ARG A 43 8.23 4.93 13.55
C ARG A 43 7.62 3.70 12.89
N ILE A 44 6.29 3.65 12.86
CA ILE A 44 5.53 2.58 12.20
C ILE A 44 4.84 3.16 10.97
N VAL A 45 5.13 2.59 9.81
CA VAL A 45 4.50 2.95 8.54
C VAL A 45 3.57 1.81 8.12
N THR A 46 2.27 2.10 8.08
CA THR A 46 1.25 1.15 7.60
C THR A 46 1.10 1.27 6.09
N VAL A 47 1.20 0.14 5.39
CA VAL A 47 1.06 0.09 3.93
C VAL A 47 -0.05 -0.88 3.55
N CYS A 48 -1.08 -0.34 2.89
CA CYS A 48 -2.10 -1.16 2.24
C CYS A 48 -1.51 -1.79 0.97
N CYS A 49 -1.47 -3.13 0.96
CA CYS A 49 -0.88 -3.93 -0.11
C CYS A 49 -1.92 -4.52 -1.07
N GLY A 50 -3.22 -4.26 -0.85
CA GLY A 50 -4.31 -4.85 -1.64
C GLY A 50 -4.25 -6.37 -1.59
N LEU A 51 -4.22 -7.02 -2.75
CA LEU A 51 -4.09 -8.48 -2.87
C LEU A 51 -2.69 -9.04 -2.54
N GLY A 52 -1.73 -8.19 -2.15
CA GLY A 52 -0.39 -8.63 -1.72
C GLY A 52 0.48 -9.28 -2.80
N THR A 53 0.13 -9.14 -4.09
CA THR A 53 0.91 -9.69 -5.23
C THR A 53 2.26 -9.02 -5.45
N GLN A 54 2.47 -7.90 -4.78
CA GLN A 54 3.66 -7.06 -4.86
C GLN A 54 4.82 -7.73 -4.12
N ARG A 55 6.05 -7.34 -4.43
CA ARG A 55 7.25 -7.90 -3.77
C ARG A 55 7.57 -7.16 -2.48
N ILE A 56 8.25 -7.83 -1.55
CA ILE A 56 8.75 -7.19 -0.32
C ILE A 56 9.67 -5.99 -0.64
N ARG A 57 10.45 -6.04 -1.73
CA ARG A 57 11.24 -4.87 -2.17
C ARG A 57 10.39 -3.62 -2.39
N TRP A 58 9.20 -3.78 -2.98
CA TRP A 58 8.27 -2.66 -3.22
C TRP A 58 7.76 -2.11 -1.89
N LEU A 59 7.34 -3.00 -0.97
CA LEU A 59 6.88 -2.61 0.35
C LEU A 59 7.94 -1.80 1.11
N ALA A 60 9.21 -2.23 1.04
CA ALA A 60 10.31 -1.53 1.68
C ALA A 60 10.55 -0.13 1.09
N GLN A 61 10.50 0.02 -0.24
CA GLN A 61 10.63 1.32 -0.90
C GLN A 61 9.47 2.27 -0.54
N VAL A 62 8.24 1.75 -0.51
CA VAL A 62 7.06 2.54 -0.13
C VAL A 62 7.13 2.97 1.33
N ALA A 63 7.56 2.07 2.22
CA ALA A 63 7.72 2.40 3.63
C ALA A 63 8.78 3.50 3.84
N ILE A 64 9.90 3.44 3.13
CA ILE A 64 10.91 4.51 3.17
C ILE A 64 10.33 5.82 2.66
N ALA A 65 9.65 5.84 1.51
CA ALA A 65 9.07 7.05 0.97
C ALA A 65 8.11 7.71 1.99
N ARG A 66 7.24 6.91 2.60
CA ARG A 66 6.21 7.35 3.57
C ARG A 66 6.72 7.57 4.99
N TRP A 67 7.98 7.27 5.29
CA TRP A 67 8.56 7.50 6.61
C TRP A 67 8.54 8.99 6.99
N ASP A 68 8.74 9.85 5.99
CA ASP A 68 8.50 11.28 6.07
C ASP A 68 7.02 11.58 5.76
N TYR A 69 6.21 11.77 6.81
CA TYR A 69 4.76 11.94 6.69
C TYR A 69 4.35 13.19 5.90
N GLU A 70 5.12 14.27 6.01
CA GLU A 70 4.76 15.56 5.39
C GLU A 70 5.17 15.60 3.91
N GLY A 71 6.38 15.15 3.58
CA GLY A 71 6.93 15.28 2.25
C GLY A 71 6.83 14.02 1.39
N SER A 72 6.64 12.84 1.99
CA SER A 72 6.90 11.54 1.36
C SER A 72 8.31 11.46 0.73
N ARG A 73 9.30 12.15 1.32
CA ARG A 73 10.69 12.21 0.85
C ARG A 73 11.64 11.45 1.77
N GLY A 74 11.16 10.41 2.45
CA GLY A 74 12.00 9.65 3.38
C GLY A 74 13.20 8.98 2.71
N TRP A 75 13.17 8.77 1.38
CA TRP A 75 14.31 8.30 0.60
C TRP A 75 15.52 9.25 0.64
N PHE A 76 15.32 10.57 0.85
CA PHE A 76 16.42 11.51 1.00
C PHE A 76 17.18 11.31 2.32
N GLN A 77 16.47 10.88 3.37
CA GLN A 77 17.02 10.73 4.72
C GLN A 77 17.47 9.30 5.01
N LEU A 78 16.75 8.31 4.47
CA LEU A 78 16.98 6.89 4.73
C LEU A 78 17.66 6.17 3.55
N GLY A 79 17.67 6.77 2.36
CA GLY A 79 18.24 6.17 1.16
C GLY A 79 17.38 5.02 0.63
N VAL A 80 18.00 3.84 0.47
CA VAL A 80 17.38 2.63 -0.11
C VAL A 80 17.34 1.49 0.91
N PRO A 81 16.44 0.51 0.76
CA PRO A 81 16.39 -0.64 1.67
C PRO A 81 17.55 -1.60 1.39
N VAL A 82 18.14 -2.15 2.46
CA VAL A 82 19.35 -2.99 2.45
C VAL A 82 19.13 -4.26 3.28
N GLY A 83 19.60 -5.39 2.79
CA GLY A 83 19.46 -6.69 3.46
C GLY A 83 18.06 -7.29 3.34
N PRO A 84 17.79 -8.43 3.98
CA PRO A 84 16.44 -8.98 4.07
C PRO A 84 15.57 -8.12 4.99
N ALA A 85 14.24 -8.20 4.81
CA ALA A 85 13.32 -7.78 5.85
C ALA A 85 13.30 -8.83 6.97
N VAL A 86 13.02 -8.41 8.19
CA VAL A 86 12.92 -9.31 9.35
C VAL A 86 11.54 -9.13 9.94
N ARG A 87 10.77 -10.22 9.99
CA ARG A 87 9.47 -10.24 10.66
C ARG A 87 9.68 -10.29 12.18
N ILE A 88 8.66 -9.93 12.95
CA ILE A 88 8.72 -9.88 14.43
C ILE A 88 9.17 -11.18 15.10
N ASP A 89 8.93 -12.33 14.46
CA ASP A 89 9.34 -13.67 14.89
C ASP A 89 10.82 -13.98 14.61
N GLY A 90 11.55 -13.03 14.00
CA GLY A 90 12.94 -13.20 13.60
C GLY A 90 13.12 -13.84 12.22
N THR A 91 12.05 -14.13 11.50
CA THR A 91 12.13 -14.73 10.16
C THR A 91 12.68 -13.71 9.16
N GLU A 92 13.77 -14.07 8.48
CA GLU A 92 14.33 -13.26 7.40
C GLU A 92 13.56 -13.49 6.09
N LEU A 93 13.10 -12.40 5.49
CA LEU A 93 12.31 -12.36 4.29
C LEU A 93 13.10 -11.71 3.16
N THR A 94 13.33 -12.48 2.10
CA THR A 94 14.08 -11.99 0.94
C THR A 94 13.24 -11.02 0.12
N PHE A 95 13.82 -9.89 -0.29
CA PHE A 95 13.14 -8.85 -1.07
C PHE A 95 12.53 -9.30 -2.41
N GLY A 96 12.93 -10.46 -2.92
CA GLY A 96 12.35 -11.06 -4.13
C GLY A 96 11.00 -11.75 -3.94
N MET A 97 10.62 -12.07 -2.69
CA MET A 97 9.39 -12.80 -2.37
C MET A 97 8.15 -11.92 -2.53
N ALA A 98 7.01 -12.53 -2.85
CA ALA A 98 5.72 -11.84 -2.87
C ALA A 98 5.16 -11.70 -1.45
N ILE A 99 4.53 -10.57 -1.15
CA ILE A 99 4.05 -10.23 0.20
C ILE A 99 3.00 -11.25 0.66
N LYS A 100 2.02 -11.59 -0.18
CA LYS A 100 0.95 -12.54 0.19
C LYS A 100 1.43 -13.96 0.51
N ASP A 101 2.61 -14.35 0.02
CA ASP A 101 3.14 -15.72 0.21
C ASP A 101 3.85 -15.85 1.56
N VAL A 102 4.21 -14.74 2.20
CA VAL A 102 5.09 -14.72 3.38
C VAL A 102 4.58 -13.86 4.53
N LEU A 103 3.62 -12.96 4.30
CA LEU A 103 3.11 -12.02 5.27
C LEU A 103 1.59 -12.12 5.36
N ALA A 104 1.09 -12.14 6.60
CA ALA A 104 -0.33 -12.09 6.91
C ALA A 104 -0.81 -10.64 7.06
N ASN A 105 -2.13 -10.47 7.15
CA ASN A 105 -2.71 -9.17 7.39
C ASN A 105 -2.34 -8.63 8.78
N ASP A 106 -2.00 -7.35 8.84
CA ASP A 106 -1.49 -6.64 10.01
C ASP A 106 -0.17 -7.22 10.58
N ASP A 107 0.62 -7.93 9.75
CA ASP A 107 1.97 -8.37 10.14
C ASP A 107 2.93 -7.19 10.32
N HIS A 108 3.91 -7.38 11.20
CA HIS A 108 4.96 -6.41 11.49
C HIS A 108 6.32 -6.87 10.97
N ILE A 109 6.97 -6.01 10.18
CA ILE A 109 8.32 -6.23 9.66
C ILE A 109 9.24 -5.05 9.95
N THR A 110 10.53 -5.32 9.93
CA THR A 110 11.60 -4.33 10.04
C THR A 110 12.61 -4.58 8.92
N PHE A 111 13.39 -3.58 8.53
CA PHE A 111 14.54 -3.78 7.64
C PHE A 111 15.57 -2.67 7.84
N ARG A 112 16.78 -2.88 7.32
CA ARG A 112 17.84 -1.87 7.34
C ARG A 112 17.76 -0.98 6.12
N THR A 113 18.16 0.27 6.29
CA THR A 113 18.26 1.24 5.18
C THR A 113 19.72 1.64 4.99
N SER A 114 20.06 2.14 3.80
CA SER A 114 21.44 2.51 3.47
C SER A 114 21.93 3.72 4.24
N LEU A 115 21.01 4.61 4.64
CA LEU A 115 21.28 5.76 5.49
C LEU A 115 20.48 5.62 6.79
N SER A 116 21.05 6.12 7.88
CA SER A 116 20.32 6.28 9.14
C SER A 116 19.96 7.75 9.33
N PRO A 117 18.76 8.05 9.85
CA PRO A 117 18.38 9.43 10.09
C PRO A 117 19.30 9.99 11.17
N VAL A 118 19.94 11.13 10.86
CA VAL A 118 20.78 11.83 11.84
C VAL A 118 19.86 12.25 12.98
N THR A 119 20.05 11.66 14.15
CA THR A 119 19.41 12.15 15.37
C THR A 119 20.08 13.48 15.73
N THR A 120 19.56 14.59 15.20
CA THR A 120 19.92 15.94 15.64
C THR A 120 19.39 16.10 17.07
N GLY A 121 20.17 15.66 18.06
CA GLY A 121 19.73 15.68 19.45
C GLY A 121 20.73 15.02 20.41
N ALA A 122 21.95 15.57 20.49
CA ALA A 122 22.82 15.46 21.67
C ALA A 122 23.95 16.50 21.56
N LEU A 123 23.64 17.76 21.87
CA LEU A 123 24.57 18.75 22.43
C LEU A 123 23.85 19.50 23.55
#